data_AF-A0AAW0WSW8-F1
#
_entry.id   AF-A0AAW0WSW8-F1
#
_cell.length_a   1.000
_cell.length_b   1.000
_cell.length_c   1.000
_cell.angle_alpha   90.00
_cell.angle_beta   90.00
_cell.angle_gamma   90.00
#
_symmetry.space_group_name_H-M   'P 1'
#
loop_
_entity.id
_entity.type
_entity.pdbx_description
1 polymer ?
#
loop_
_entity_poly.entity_id
_entity_poly.type
_entity_poly.pdbx_seq_one_letter_code
_entity_poly.pdbx_strand_id
1 'polypeptide(L)'
;MSMAQAKAHLRRIRSFLHDAYAYINGQLKCAPLDEAGLKQKLVETRFKVKRSLADDFDTVRALDAVLDLINLGNKELQKKPQSTSLSRSAGTMVAVCSYIHYLMEDVFGIHFPSVSDASNLSLESGGRLSQVMNSVVDLRQQVRAFALLQDEDSMKQVLTPDEKKAKRKERIPLLKACDNLRDNLLKSGLHIKDHHGSTSWSIAEESVGSDQLKEDKES
;
A
#
# COMPACT_ATOMS: atom_id res chain seq x y z
N MET A 1 10.56 -20.79 13.13
CA MET A 1 9.84 -19.95 12.15
C MET A 1 9.87 -20.67 10.81
N SER A 2 8.72 -20.89 10.15
CA SER A 2 8.69 -21.50 8.81
C SER A 2 8.97 -20.46 7.72
N MET A 3 9.40 -20.91 6.53
CA MET A 3 9.60 -20.00 5.40
C MET A 3 8.34 -19.22 5.01
N ALA A 4 7.16 -19.81 5.20
CA ALA A 4 5.89 -19.12 4.99
C ALA A 4 5.66 -17.97 6.00
N GLN A 5 6.02 -18.18 7.27
CA GLN A 5 5.94 -17.15 8.30
C GLN A 5 6.93 -16.02 8.05
N ALA A 6 8.18 -16.35 7.65
CA ALA A 6 9.18 -15.34 7.29
C ALA A 6 8.70 -14.45 6.13
N LYS A 7 8.15 -15.06 5.06
CA LYS A 7 7.53 -14.32 3.95
C LYS A 7 6.37 -13.45 4.42
N ALA A 8 5.53 -13.94 5.32
CA ALA A 8 4.41 -13.17 5.87
C ALA A 8 4.88 -11.95 6.68
N HIS A 9 5.94 -12.09 7.48
CA HIS A 9 6.53 -10.97 8.22
C HIS A 9 7.13 -9.91 7.28
N LEU A 10 7.92 -10.33 6.28
CA LEU A 10 8.47 -9.41 5.27
C LEU A 10 7.38 -8.66 4.51
N ARG A 11 6.32 -9.35 4.09
CA ARG A 11 5.16 -8.73 3.42
C ARG A 11 4.47 -7.71 4.31
N ARG A 12 4.34 -8.00 5.61
CA ARG A 12 3.71 -7.09 6.58
C ARG A 12 4.54 -5.83 6.80
N ILE A 13 5.86 -5.97 6.92
CA ILE A 13 6.79 -4.83 7.02
C ILE A 13 6.71 -3.98 5.75
N ARG A 14 6.79 -4.61 4.57
CA ARG A 14 6.71 -3.91 3.27
C ARG A 14 5.39 -3.18 3.09
N SER A 15 4.26 -3.83 3.41
CA SER A 15 2.93 -3.21 3.29
C SER A 15 2.82 -1.98 4.20
N PHE A 16 3.31 -2.09 5.44
CA PHE A 16 3.31 -0.97 6.35
C PHE A 16 4.16 0.21 5.84
N LEU A 17 5.39 -0.05 5.38
CA LEU A 17 6.26 1.02 4.86
C LEU A 17 5.61 1.72 3.66
N HIS A 18 4.99 0.96 2.76
CA HIS A 18 4.26 1.52 1.63
C HIS A 18 3.11 2.44 2.06
N ASP A 19 2.27 2.00 3.01
CA ASP A 19 1.13 2.79 3.50
C ASP A 19 1.59 4.03 4.30
N ALA A 20 2.67 3.87 5.08
CA ALA A 20 3.30 4.96 5.79
C ALA A 20 3.87 6.02 4.84
N TYR A 21 4.48 5.60 3.72
CA TYR A 21 4.95 6.52 2.69
C TYR A 21 3.82 7.19 1.92
N ALA A 22 2.74 6.47 1.61
CA ALA A 22 1.55 7.09 1.05
C ALA A 22 1.00 8.17 2.00
N TYR A 23 1.04 7.95 3.32
CA TYR A 23 0.67 8.96 4.31
C TYR A 23 1.64 10.15 4.34
N ILE A 24 2.96 9.90 4.40
CA ILE A 24 4.00 10.93 4.42
C ILE A 24 3.93 11.83 3.17
N ASN A 25 3.71 11.23 2.00
CA ASN A 25 3.56 11.94 0.73
C ASN A 25 2.17 12.58 0.54
N GLY A 26 1.27 12.43 1.52
CA GLY A 26 -0.07 13.00 1.48
C GLY A 26 -1.06 12.32 0.53
N GLN A 27 -0.70 11.15 0.00
CA GLN A 27 -1.54 10.32 -0.88
C GLN A 27 -2.59 9.53 -0.09
N LEU A 28 -2.27 9.14 1.16
CA LEU A 28 -3.22 8.48 2.07
C LEU A 28 -3.89 9.52 2.97
N LYS A 29 -5.23 9.52 2.97
CA LYS A 29 -6.05 10.37 3.85
C LYS A 29 -6.44 9.56 5.09
N CYS A 30 -5.94 9.98 6.24
CA CYS A 30 -6.16 9.36 7.55
C CYS A 30 -6.67 10.42 8.53
N ALA A 31 -7.34 9.99 9.61
CA ALA A 31 -7.59 10.83 10.78
C ALA A 31 -6.26 11.35 11.39
N PRO A 32 -6.29 12.39 12.24
CA PRO A 32 -5.13 12.79 13.02
C PRO A 32 -4.53 11.59 13.76
N LEU A 33 -3.21 11.39 13.57
CA LEU A 33 -2.48 10.31 14.24
C LEU A 33 -2.33 10.63 15.73
N ASP A 34 -2.35 9.60 16.57
CA ASP A 34 -1.86 9.73 17.95
C ASP A 34 -0.33 9.81 17.96
N GLU A 35 0.20 11.02 17.78
CA GLU A 35 1.65 11.26 17.73
C GLU A 35 2.34 10.93 19.04
N ALA A 36 1.71 11.22 20.18
CA ALA A 36 2.29 10.97 21.50
C ALA A 36 2.42 9.46 21.72
N GLY A 37 1.36 8.70 21.43
CA GLY A 37 1.36 7.25 21.51
C GLY A 37 2.38 6.61 20.56
N LEU A 38 2.48 7.08 19.31
CA LEU A 38 3.47 6.55 18.36
C LEU A 38 4.92 6.82 18.80
N LYS A 39 5.23 8.05 19.23
CA LYS A 39 6.58 8.41 19.69
C LYS A 39 6.96 7.59 20.92
N GLN A 40 6.04 7.45 21.87
CA GLN A 40 6.27 6.63 23.06
C GLN A 40 6.53 5.16 22.66
N LYS A 41 5.69 4.58 21.80
CA LYS A 41 5.87 3.21 21.32
C LYS A 41 7.19 3.02 20.59
N LEU A 42 7.63 4.02 19.80
CA LEU A 42 8.92 3.99 19.12
C LEU A 42 10.10 3.94 20.11
N VAL A 43 10.06 4.76 21.17
CA VAL A 43 11.09 4.76 22.23
C VAL A 43 11.11 3.42 22.98
N GLU A 44 9.95 2.91 23.36
CA GLU A 44 9.82 1.60 24.00
C GLU A 44 10.37 0.47 23.12
N THR A 45 10.07 0.52 21.81
CA THR A 45 10.54 -0.46 20.84
C THR A 45 12.06 -0.41 20.71
N ARG A 46 12.66 0.78 20.61
CA ARG A 46 14.12 0.95 20.59
C ARG A 46 14.79 0.33 21.81
N PHE A 47 14.23 0.57 23.00
CA PHE A 47 14.75 -0.01 24.23
C PHE A 47 14.63 -1.54 24.24
N LYS A 48 13.47 -2.07 23.86
CA LYS A 48 13.24 -3.53 23.77
C LYS A 48 14.19 -4.19 22.79
N VAL A 49 14.32 -3.66 21.58
CA VAL A 49 15.22 -4.18 20.55
C VAL A 49 16.66 -4.17 21.05
N LYS A 50 17.14 -3.06 21.62
CA LYS A 50 18.50 -2.99 22.17
C LYS A 50 18.72 -4.03 23.27
N ARG A 51 17.75 -4.21 24.17
CA ARG A 51 17.82 -5.21 25.24
C ARG A 51 17.81 -6.64 24.70
N SER A 52 16.96 -6.93 23.72
CA SER A 52 16.88 -8.25 23.08
C SER A 52 18.16 -8.59 22.32
N LEU A 53 18.72 -7.64 21.58
CA LEU A 53 19.97 -7.87 20.85
C LEU A 53 21.19 -7.99 21.78
N ALA A 54 21.14 -7.36 22.97
CA ALA A 54 22.17 -7.55 23.99
C ALA A 54 22.04 -8.88 24.76
N ASP A 55 20.86 -9.51 24.73
CA ASP A 55 20.56 -10.80 25.36
C ASP A 55 20.65 -11.90 24.30
N ASP A 56 21.85 -12.46 24.12
CA ASP A 56 22.14 -13.57 23.19
C ASP A 56 21.72 -13.31 21.73
N PHE A 57 21.82 -12.04 21.28
CA PHE A 57 21.37 -11.62 19.95
C PHE A 57 19.96 -12.12 19.62
N ASP A 58 19.02 -12.03 20.56
CA ASP A 58 17.66 -12.52 20.36
C ASP A 58 16.91 -11.67 19.32
N THR A 59 17.10 -12.05 18.06
CA THR A 59 16.51 -11.43 16.88
C THR A 59 15.00 -11.68 16.80
N VAL A 60 14.50 -12.76 17.40
CA VAL A 60 13.07 -13.08 17.42
C VAL A 60 12.34 -12.07 18.29
N ARG A 61 12.78 -11.87 19.54
CA ARG A 61 12.22 -10.86 20.45
C ARG A 61 12.39 -9.44 19.91
N ALA A 62 13.53 -9.16 19.26
CA ALA A 62 13.74 -7.88 18.61
C ALA A 62 12.74 -7.65 17.46
N LEU A 63 12.52 -8.65 16.60
CA LEU A 63 11.58 -8.57 15.48
C LEU A 63 10.13 -8.44 15.97
N ASP A 64 9.74 -9.17 17.01
CA ASP A 64 8.40 -9.08 17.60
C ASP A 64 8.09 -7.67 18.11
N ALA A 65 9.07 -7.02 18.76
CA ALA A 65 8.91 -5.63 19.21
C ALA A 65 8.68 -4.65 18.04
N VAL A 66 9.31 -4.90 16.88
CA VAL A 66 9.14 -4.09 15.67
C VAL A 66 7.79 -4.36 15.03
N LEU A 67 7.36 -5.62 14.97
CA LEU A 67 6.03 -5.98 14.47
C LEU A 67 4.94 -5.33 15.32
N ASP A 68 5.10 -5.26 16.63
CA ASP A 68 4.20 -4.54 17.53
C ASP A 68 4.10 -3.03 17.21
N LEU A 69 5.24 -2.39 16.91
CA LEU A 69 5.28 -0.99 16.47
C LEU A 69 4.53 -0.82 15.14
N ILE A 70 4.77 -1.71 14.18
CA ILE A 70 4.09 -1.74 12.88
C ILE A 70 2.58 -1.93 13.05
N ASN A 71 2.14 -2.72 14.03
CA ASN A 71 0.72 -2.95 14.28
C ASN A 71 0.01 -1.71 14.80
N LEU A 72 0.67 -0.99 15.72
CA LEU A 72 0.17 0.30 16.17
C LEU A 72 0.12 1.30 15.01
N GLY A 73 1.20 1.39 14.22
CA GLY A 73 1.26 2.28 13.06
C GLY A 73 0.15 1.99 12.04
N ASN A 74 -0.08 0.72 11.69
CA ASN A 74 -1.17 0.31 10.80
C ASN A 74 -2.55 0.65 11.37
N LYS A 75 -2.76 0.43 12.67
CA LYS A 75 -4.03 0.79 13.34
C LYS A 75 -4.30 2.29 13.23
N GLU A 76 -3.27 3.11 13.37
CA GLU A 76 -3.38 4.56 13.21
C GLU A 76 -3.64 4.94 11.75
N LEU A 77 -2.90 4.40 10.80
CA LEU A 77 -3.06 4.66 9.35
C LEU A 77 -4.43 4.26 8.79
N GLN A 78 -5.07 3.26 9.40
CA GLN A 78 -6.41 2.79 9.00
C GLN A 78 -7.56 3.59 9.63
N LYS A 79 -7.28 4.58 10.48
CA LYS A 79 -8.33 5.43 11.07
C LYS A 79 -9.01 6.25 9.96
N LYS A 80 -10.32 6.08 9.84
CA LYS A 80 -11.13 6.77 8.82
C LYS A 80 -11.02 8.29 8.98
N PRO A 81 -10.78 9.05 7.89
CA PRO A 81 -10.73 10.50 7.97
C PRO A 81 -12.10 11.05 8.40
N GLN A 82 -12.13 11.78 9.53
CA GLN A 82 -13.25 12.68 9.82
C GLN A 82 -13.07 13.96 8.98
N SER A 83 -14.20 14.54 8.56
CA SER A 83 -14.39 15.52 7.48
C SER A 83 -13.60 16.84 7.57
N THR A 84 -12.68 17.00 8.51
CA THR A 84 -11.90 18.21 8.75
C THR A 84 -10.57 17.86 9.44
N SER A 85 -9.49 17.64 8.68
CA SER A 85 -8.15 17.44 9.26
C SER A 85 -7.13 18.28 8.49
N LEU A 86 -6.74 19.40 9.10
CA LEU A 86 -5.88 20.44 8.53
C LEU A 86 -4.42 20.36 8.99
N SER A 87 -4.03 19.40 9.83
CA SER A 87 -2.63 19.24 10.27
C SER A 87 -2.19 17.80 10.11
N ARG A 88 -1.49 17.52 9.01
CA ARG A 88 -0.80 16.24 8.80
C ARG A 88 0.61 16.36 9.38
N SER A 89 0.81 15.86 10.58
CA SER A 89 2.16 15.70 11.12
C SER A 89 2.77 14.42 10.55
N ALA A 90 3.58 14.56 9.50
CA ALA A 90 4.31 13.45 8.89
C ALA A 90 5.55 13.04 9.72
N GLY A 91 6.09 13.95 10.55
CA GLY A 91 7.39 13.76 11.21
C GLY A 91 7.47 12.52 12.10
N THR A 92 6.39 12.22 12.82
CA THR A 92 6.32 11.02 13.68
C THR A 92 6.37 9.74 12.85
N MET A 93 5.65 9.69 11.73
CA MET A 93 5.66 8.53 10.84
C MET A 93 7.00 8.38 10.12
N VAL A 94 7.64 9.49 9.72
CA VAL A 94 9.00 9.49 9.18
C VAL A 94 9.98 8.87 10.17
N ALA A 95 9.94 9.27 11.44
CA ALA A 95 10.83 8.73 12.47
C ALA A 95 10.65 7.21 12.69
N VAL A 96 9.41 6.72 12.61
CA VAL A 96 9.11 5.28 12.66
C VAL A 96 9.69 4.56 11.44
N CYS A 97 9.46 5.07 10.23
CA CYS A 97 10.00 4.48 9.01
C CYS A 97 11.52 4.45 9.02
N SER A 98 12.17 5.57 9.36
CA SER A 98 13.64 5.65 9.46
C SER A 98 14.21 4.64 10.45
N TYR A 99 13.53 4.41 11.58
CA TYR A 99 13.99 3.41 12.54
C TYR A 99 13.84 1.98 12.02
N ILE A 100 12.74 1.68 11.32
CA ILE A 100 12.55 0.36 10.70
C ILE A 100 13.60 0.12 9.62
N HIS A 101 13.90 1.11 8.78
CA HIS A 101 14.98 1.02 7.80
C HIS A 101 16.34 0.79 8.47
N TYR A 102 16.69 1.59 9.47
CA TYR A 102 17.94 1.39 10.22
C TYR A 102 18.06 -0.05 10.76
N LEU A 103 16.99 -0.56 11.39
CA LEU A 103 17.05 -1.89 11.97
C LEU A 103 17.09 -2.99 10.90
N MET A 104 16.29 -2.88 9.86
CA MET A 104 16.24 -3.91 8.82
C MET A 104 17.52 -3.90 7.99
N GLU A 105 18.04 -2.74 7.61
CA GLU A 105 19.17 -2.60 6.70
C GLU A 105 20.51 -2.66 7.43
N ASP A 106 20.73 -1.76 8.40
CA ASP A 106 22.03 -1.62 9.04
C ASP A 106 22.29 -2.74 10.07
N VAL A 107 21.24 -3.28 10.70
CA VAL A 107 21.39 -4.32 11.73
C VAL A 107 21.13 -5.71 11.18
N PHE A 108 20.07 -5.91 10.38
CA PHE A 108 19.70 -7.22 9.86
C PHE A 108 20.13 -7.49 8.41
N GLY A 109 20.62 -6.49 7.67
CA GLY A 109 21.05 -6.66 6.27
C GLY A 109 19.92 -6.94 5.27
N ILE A 110 18.67 -6.62 5.63
CA ILE A 110 17.47 -6.77 4.80
C ILE A 110 17.10 -5.42 4.22
N HIS A 111 17.36 -5.24 2.93
CA HIS A 111 17.02 -4.00 2.23
C HIS A 111 15.54 -3.91 1.90
N PHE A 112 14.94 -2.77 2.21
CA PHE A 112 13.60 -2.39 1.79
C PHE A 112 13.70 -1.12 0.95
N PRO A 113 12.86 -0.93 -0.08
CA PRO A 113 12.88 0.33 -0.83
C PRO A 113 12.58 1.51 0.11
N SER A 114 13.55 2.41 0.31
CA SER A 114 13.40 3.64 1.09
C SER A 114 12.54 4.70 0.35
N VAL A 115 12.13 5.77 1.04
CA VAL A 115 11.59 7.02 0.43
C VAL A 115 12.48 7.49 -0.72
N SER A 116 13.80 7.45 -0.53
CA SER A 116 14.79 7.86 -1.52
C SER A 116 14.90 6.86 -2.67
N ASP A 117 14.59 5.58 -2.43
CA ASP A 117 14.59 4.55 -3.47
C ASP A 117 13.28 4.53 -4.24
N ALA A 118 12.17 4.98 -3.66
CA ALA A 118 10.96 5.28 -4.44
C ALA A 118 11.23 6.39 -5.49
N SER A 119 12.13 7.34 -5.20
CA SER A 119 12.64 8.31 -6.17
C SER A 119 13.80 7.79 -7.04
N ASN A 120 14.68 6.91 -6.54
CA ASN A 120 15.87 6.40 -7.26
C ASN A 120 15.67 5.09 -8.02
N LEU A 121 14.55 4.38 -7.83
CA LEU A 121 14.08 3.34 -8.76
C LEU A 121 13.90 3.91 -10.18
N SER A 122 13.88 5.25 -10.31
CA SER A 122 13.82 6.03 -11.55
C SER A 122 14.96 5.83 -12.54
N LEU A 123 16.11 5.23 -12.21
CA LEU A 123 17.22 5.30 -13.16
C LEU A 123 17.28 4.20 -14.23
N GLU A 124 16.81 2.96 -14.03
CA GLU A 124 16.94 1.95 -15.11
C GLU A 124 15.67 1.20 -15.53
N SER A 125 14.67 0.98 -14.68
CA SER A 125 13.41 0.35 -15.14
C SER A 125 12.21 0.57 -14.21
N GLY A 126 12.42 0.65 -12.89
CA GLY A 126 11.34 0.68 -11.90
C GLY A 126 10.56 1.98 -11.83
N GLY A 127 11.21 3.14 -11.90
CA GLY A 127 10.55 4.44 -11.75
C GLY A 127 9.92 4.93 -13.05
N ARG A 128 10.46 4.53 -14.21
CA ARG A 128 9.73 4.68 -15.49
C ARG A 128 8.45 3.85 -15.48
N LEU A 129 8.52 2.59 -15.02
CA LEU A 129 7.33 1.76 -14.82
C LEU A 129 6.35 2.43 -13.85
N SER A 130 6.83 2.99 -12.73
CA SER A 130 5.97 3.67 -11.77
C SER A 130 5.27 4.90 -12.35
N GLN A 131 5.99 5.73 -13.10
CA GLN A 131 5.42 6.91 -13.75
C GLN A 131 4.39 6.52 -14.81
N VAL A 132 4.68 5.49 -15.61
CA VAL A 132 3.75 4.94 -16.60
C VAL A 132 2.51 4.38 -15.89
N MET A 133 2.71 3.59 -14.84
CA MET A 133 1.61 2.97 -14.08
C MET A 133 0.73 4.00 -13.39
N ASN A 134 1.31 5.06 -12.81
CA ASN A 134 0.55 6.17 -12.26
C ASN A 134 -0.29 6.85 -13.35
N SER A 135 0.29 7.09 -14.53
CA SER A 135 -0.43 7.68 -15.67
C SER A 135 -1.58 6.77 -16.16
N VAL A 136 -1.36 5.45 -16.21
CA VAL A 136 -2.37 4.46 -16.61
C VAL A 136 -3.50 4.36 -15.59
N VAL A 137 -3.16 4.38 -14.29
CA VAL A 137 -4.14 4.33 -13.20
C VAL A 137 -4.98 5.61 -13.16
N ASP A 138 -4.36 6.77 -13.33
CA ASP A 138 -5.06 8.06 -13.39
C ASP A 138 -6.00 8.13 -14.61
N LEU A 139 -5.53 7.71 -15.78
CA LEU A 139 -6.37 7.63 -16.98
C LEU A 139 -7.58 6.70 -16.74
N ARG A 140 -7.35 5.51 -16.20
CA ARG A 140 -8.42 4.55 -15.87
C ARG A 140 -9.42 5.17 -14.90
N GLN A 141 -8.95 5.89 -13.89
CA GLN A 141 -9.79 6.55 -12.91
C GLN A 141 -10.68 7.62 -13.56
N GLN A 142 -10.11 8.45 -14.45
CA GLN A 142 -10.85 9.47 -15.20
C GLN A 142 -11.91 8.84 -16.12
N VAL A 143 -11.54 7.80 -16.88
CA VAL A 143 -12.47 7.11 -17.78
C VAL A 143 -13.61 6.43 -17.00
N ARG A 144 -13.31 5.83 -15.85
CA ARG A 144 -14.32 5.22 -14.97
C ARG A 144 -15.25 6.27 -14.35
N ALA A 145 -14.70 7.40 -13.87
CA ALA A 145 -15.49 8.50 -13.34
C ALA A 145 -16.43 9.07 -14.41
N PHE A 146 -15.93 9.28 -15.63
CA PHE A 146 -16.73 9.69 -16.77
C PHE A 146 -17.82 8.66 -17.10
N ALA A 147 -17.48 7.37 -17.16
CA ALA A 147 -18.45 6.32 -17.44
C ALA A 147 -19.57 6.23 -16.38
N LEU A 148 -19.26 6.55 -15.13
CA LEU A 148 -20.21 6.55 -14.01
C LEU A 148 -21.00 7.86 -13.85
N LEU A 149 -20.71 8.89 -14.66
CA LEU A 149 -21.22 10.26 -14.54
C LEU A 149 -20.84 10.90 -13.18
N GLN A 150 -19.63 10.60 -12.71
CA GLN A 150 -19.04 11.10 -11.47
C GLN A 150 -17.99 12.19 -11.70
N ASP A 151 -17.76 12.59 -12.96
CA ASP A 151 -16.90 13.71 -13.30
C ASP A 151 -17.60 15.06 -13.06
N GLU A 152 -16.80 16.11 -12.84
CA GLU A 152 -17.23 17.49 -12.59
C GLU A 152 -18.22 18.03 -13.64
N ASP A 153 -18.02 17.70 -14.92
CA ASP A 153 -18.84 18.20 -16.01
C ASP A 153 -20.19 17.47 -16.08
N SER A 154 -20.21 16.16 -15.81
CA SER A 154 -21.45 15.37 -15.69
C SER A 154 -22.26 15.72 -14.44
N MET A 155 -21.62 16.20 -13.36
CA MET A 155 -22.32 16.68 -12.16
C MET A 155 -22.97 18.06 -12.37
N LYS A 156 -22.39 18.92 -13.23
CA LYS A 156 -22.94 20.24 -13.59
C LYS A 156 -24.12 20.15 -14.55
N GLN A 157 -24.25 19.05 -15.31
CA GLN A 157 -25.39 18.84 -16.19
C GLN A 157 -26.64 18.39 -15.41
N VAL A 158 -27.71 19.17 -15.48
CA VAL A 158 -29.05 18.79 -14.99
C VAL A 158 -29.65 17.77 -15.97
N LEU A 159 -29.24 16.51 -15.83
CA LEU A 159 -29.79 15.38 -16.60
C LEU A 159 -30.94 14.73 -15.83
N THR A 160 -32.01 14.39 -16.54
CA THR A 160 -33.11 13.61 -15.99
C THR A 160 -32.63 12.17 -15.64
N PRO A 161 -33.32 11.46 -14.73
CA PRO A 161 -32.95 10.09 -14.36
C PRO A 161 -32.86 9.14 -15.57
N ASP A 162 -33.72 9.31 -16.56
CA ASP A 162 -33.75 8.49 -17.77
C ASP A 162 -32.59 8.79 -18.72
N GLU A 163 -32.21 10.06 -18.88
CA GLU A 163 -31.02 10.44 -19.66
C GLU A 163 -29.73 9.96 -19.01
N LYS A 164 -29.64 10.01 -17.67
CA LYS A 164 -28.51 9.42 -16.93
C LYS A 164 -28.42 7.92 -17.15
N LYS A 165 -29.56 7.22 -17.18
CA LYS A 165 -29.62 5.77 -17.43
C LYS A 165 -29.21 5.44 -18.88
N ALA A 166 -29.66 6.23 -19.86
CA ALA A 166 -29.28 6.06 -21.26
C ALA A 166 -27.77 6.29 -21.49
N LYS A 167 -27.21 7.40 -20.98
CA LYS A 167 -25.77 7.68 -21.07
C LYS A 167 -24.92 6.63 -20.34
N ARG A 168 -25.37 6.15 -19.18
CA ARG A 168 -24.69 5.05 -18.48
C ARG A 168 -24.65 3.78 -19.32
N LYS A 169 -25.76 3.43 -19.98
CA LYS A 169 -25.82 2.26 -20.88
C LYS A 169 -24.84 2.40 -22.04
N GLU A 170 -24.77 3.58 -22.65
CA GLU A 170 -23.83 3.88 -23.73
C GLU A 170 -22.37 3.76 -23.29
N ARG A 171 -22.06 4.12 -22.03
CA ARG A 171 -20.70 4.09 -21.46
C ARG A 171 -20.30 2.75 -20.81
N ILE A 172 -21.19 1.75 -20.77
CA ILE A 172 -20.86 0.38 -20.28
C ILE A 172 -19.58 -0.20 -20.93
N PRO A 173 -19.34 -0.05 -22.25
CA PRO A 173 -18.12 -0.56 -22.88
C PRO A 173 -16.83 0.03 -22.29
N LEU A 174 -16.86 1.28 -21.82
CA LEU A 174 -15.71 1.92 -21.18
C LEU A 174 -15.40 1.28 -19.83
N LEU A 175 -16.41 0.96 -19.03
CA LEU A 175 -16.23 0.22 -17.77
C LEU A 175 -15.62 -1.15 -18.02
N LYS A 176 -16.11 -1.86 -19.05
CA LYS A 176 -15.56 -3.16 -19.44
C LYS A 176 -14.10 -3.05 -19.90
N ALA A 177 -13.74 -1.98 -20.61
CA ALA A 177 -12.35 -1.72 -20.98
C ALA A 177 -11.47 -1.44 -19.75
N CYS A 178 -11.95 -0.68 -18.76
CA CYS A 178 -11.24 -0.43 -17.50
C CYS A 178 -11.05 -1.70 -16.66
N ASP A 179 -12.02 -2.62 -16.68
CA ASP A 179 -11.92 -3.89 -15.96
C ASP A 179 -10.97 -4.86 -16.70
N ASN A 180 -11.05 -4.95 -18.03
CA ASN A 180 -10.07 -5.70 -18.84
C ASN A 180 -8.63 -5.20 -18.63
N LEU A 181 -8.43 -3.88 -18.54
CA LEU A 181 -7.12 -3.31 -18.26
C LEU A 181 -6.59 -3.76 -16.89
N ARG A 182 -7.43 -3.75 -15.85
CA ARG A 182 -7.08 -4.27 -14.53
C ARG A 182 -6.69 -5.74 -14.59
N ASP A 183 -7.50 -6.57 -15.25
CA ASP A 183 -7.28 -8.02 -15.32
C ASP A 183 -6.00 -8.36 -16.08
N ASN A 184 -5.72 -7.63 -17.16
CA ASN A 184 -4.48 -7.80 -17.93
C ASN A 184 -3.25 -7.38 -17.13
N LEU A 185 -3.34 -6.28 -16.37
CA LEU A 185 -2.25 -5.87 -15.47
C LEU A 185 -2.05 -6.92 -14.37
N LEU A 186 -3.12 -7.49 -13.82
CA LEU A 186 -3.03 -8.55 -12.81
C LEU A 186 -2.30 -9.79 -13.34
N LYS A 187 -2.60 -10.21 -14.58
CA LYS A 187 -1.88 -11.31 -15.26
C LYS A 187 -0.39 -11.01 -15.44
N SER A 188 -0.04 -9.75 -15.67
CA SER A 188 1.35 -9.28 -15.74
C SER A 188 2.00 -9.06 -14.37
N GLY A 189 1.37 -9.52 -13.28
CA GLY A 189 1.90 -9.37 -11.92
C GLY A 189 1.75 -7.94 -11.37
N LEU A 190 0.80 -7.15 -11.86
CA LEU A 190 0.53 -5.78 -11.39
C LEU A 190 -0.90 -5.69 -10.86
N HIS A 191 -1.04 -5.55 -9.54
CA HIS A 191 -2.32 -5.51 -8.87
C HIS A 191 -2.79 -4.06 -8.65
N ILE A 192 -3.99 -3.74 -9.13
CA ILE A 192 -4.64 -2.43 -8.91
C ILE A 192 -5.69 -2.54 -7.80
N LYS A 193 -5.58 -1.68 -6.79
CA LYS A 193 -6.55 -1.55 -5.69
C LYS A 193 -7.29 -0.22 -5.81
N ASP A 194 -8.62 -0.29 -5.91
CA ASP A 194 -9.47 0.90 -5.81
C ASP A 194 -9.78 1.16 -4.33
N HIS A 195 -9.61 2.40 -3.90
CA HIS A 195 -10.06 2.94 -2.62
C HIS A 195 -11.20 3.94 -2.87
N HIS A 196 -11.84 4.42 -1.79
CA HIS A 196 -12.92 5.40 -1.88
C HIS A 196 -12.38 6.79 -2.31
N GLY A 197 -12.14 6.96 -3.62
CA GLY A 197 -11.67 8.20 -4.22
C GLY A 197 -10.19 8.25 -4.61
N SER A 198 -9.45 7.15 -4.48
CA SER A 198 -8.08 7.01 -4.97
C SER A 198 -7.81 5.58 -5.44
N THR A 199 -6.85 5.41 -6.34
CA THR A 199 -6.48 4.09 -6.87
C THR A 199 -4.99 3.91 -6.70
N SER A 200 -4.57 2.78 -6.13
CA SER A 200 -3.15 2.45 -5.96
C SER A 200 -2.81 1.16 -6.71
N TRP A 201 -1.53 0.95 -6.99
CA TRP A 201 -1.05 -0.26 -7.65
C TRP A 201 0.16 -0.84 -6.92
N SER A 202 0.37 -2.14 -7.06
CA SER A 202 1.48 -2.88 -6.45
C SER A 202 1.89 -4.06 -7.33
N ILE A 203 3.16 -4.44 -7.33
CA ILE A 203 3.61 -5.67 -7.98
C ILE A 203 3.06 -6.87 -7.17
N ALA A 204 2.26 -7.71 -7.82
CA ALA A 204 1.82 -8.99 -7.28
C ALA A 204 3.02 -9.93 -7.23
N GLU A 205 3.30 -10.50 -6.07
CA GLU A 205 4.23 -11.62 -5.99
C GLU A 205 3.55 -12.83 -6.66
N GLU A 206 4.29 -13.52 -7.54
CA GLU A 206 3.86 -14.77 -8.15
C GLU A 206 3.25 -15.68 -7.06
N SER A 207 1.94 -15.90 -7.15
CA SER A 207 1.36 -17.12 -6.61
C SER A 207 1.91 -18.25 -7.45
N VAL A 208 2.99 -18.89 -6.98
CA VAL A 208 3.36 -20.20 -7.50
C VAL A 208 2.10 -21.06 -7.43
N GLY A 209 1.64 -21.47 -8.60
CA GLY A 209 0.41 -22.19 -8.80
C GLY A 209 0.35 -23.40 -7.87
N SER A 210 -0.70 -23.45 -7.07
CA SER A 210 -1.19 -24.69 -6.47
C SER A 210 -1.91 -25.44 -7.57
N ASP A 211 -1.16 -26.00 -8.52
CA ASP A 211 -1.69 -26.80 -9.61
C ASP A 211 -0.68 -27.87 -10.04
N GLN A 212 -0.22 -28.66 -9.07
CA GLN A 212 0.28 -30.03 -9.23
C GLN A 212 0.22 -30.73 -7.86
N LEU A 213 -0.90 -31.38 -7.56
CA LEU A 213 -1.05 -32.46 -6.57
C LEU A 213 -2.53 -32.95 -6.61
N LYS A 214 -3.00 -33.31 -7.81
CA LYS A 214 -4.23 -34.08 -8.03
C LYS A 214 -4.08 -34.93 -9.29
N GLU A 215 -3.09 -35.82 -9.29
CA GLU A 215 -3.05 -37.02 -10.13
C GLU A 215 -1.99 -37.91 -9.51
N ASP A 216 -2.41 -38.68 -8.49
CA ASP A 216 -1.75 -39.90 -7.99
C ASP A 216 -2.59 -40.43 -6.81
N LYS A 217 -3.86 -40.70 -7.08
CA LYS A 217 -4.72 -41.60 -6.28
C LYS A 217 -5.81 -42.18 -7.18
N GLU A 218 -5.40 -42.91 -8.21
CA GLU A 218 -6.19 -43.99 -8.82
C GLU A 218 -5.32 -44.69 -9.87
N SER A 219 -4.49 -45.63 -9.41
CA SER A 219 -4.07 -46.86 -10.10
C SER A 219 -3.30 -47.74 -9.12
#